data_AF-A0A947WF54-F1
#
_entry.id   AF-A0A947WF54-F1
#
_cell.length_a   1.000
_cell.length_b   1.000
_cell.length_c   1.000
_cell.angle_alpha   90.00
_cell.angle_beta   90.00
_cell.angle_gamma   90.00
#
_symmetry.space_group_name_H-M   'P 1'
#
loop_
_entity.id
_entity.type
_entity.pdbx_description
1 polymer ?
#
loop_
_entity_poly.entity_id
_entity_poly.type
_entity_poly.pdbx_seq_one_letter_code
_entity_poly.pdbx_strand_id
1 'polypeptide(L)'
;MGLLNKDKKKKPLKIHGGAGGEQSPYRPQAVEKFPPCIKACPSGNDIRSWLITIAQREKLGLSIDEACEKAWLIEMETNPMPSIMGRVCPHPCEVGCNRYEKDGAVAINSVERFFGDFGIEHGLKAPTLDVGGPFDEKIAVVGSGPSGLSCAYQLARRGYRVTMFESLPKVGGMLRYGIP
;
A
#
# COMPACT_ATOMS: atom_id res chain seq x y z
N MET A 1 24.37 5.37 3.83
CA MET A 1 25.44 6.25 3.29
C MET A 1 26.37 5.37 2.48
N GLY A 2 26.53 5.63 1.18
CA GLY A 2 27.12 4.70 0.19
C GLY A 2 26.00 3.93 -0.51
N LEU A 3 25.82 4.00 -1.83
CA LEU A 3 26.81 4.00 -2.92
C LEU A 3 26.34 4.91 -4.07
N LEU A 4 26.60 6.22 -3.98
CA LEU A 4 26.65 7.04 -5.19
C LEU A 4 28.02 6.80 -5.83
N ASN A 5 28.09 5.73 -6.62
CA ASN A 5 29.27 5.42 -7.42
C ASN A 5 29.54 6.59 -8.36
N LYS A 6 30.70 7.24 -8.16
CA LYS A 6 31.23 8.35 -8.94
C LYS A 6 31.02 8.12 -10.44
N ASP A 7 30.54 9.17 -11.11
CA ASP A 7 30.31 9.27 -12.55
C ASP A 7 31.50 8.79 -13.39
N LYS A 8 31.54 7.49 -13.68
CA LYS A 8 32.32 6.98 -14.80
C LYS A 8 31.56 7.36 -16.06
N LYS A 9 32.01 8.42 -16.75
CA LYS A 9 31.53 8.77 -18.11
C LYS A 9 31.65 7.54 -19.02
N LYS A 10 30.56 6.78 -19.17
CA LYS A 10 30.52 5.60 -20.03
C LYS A 10 30.64 6.08 -21.49
N LYS A 11 31.59 5.54 -22.26
CA LYS A 11 31.81 5.85 -23.69
C LYS A 11 30.49 5.77 -24.47
N PRO A 12 30.14 6.74 -25.34
CA PRO A 12 28.87 6.76 -26.07
C PRO A 12 28.68 5.51 -26.95
N LEU A 13 27.42 5.13 -27.20
CA LEU A 13 27.08 3.97 -28.04
C LEU A 13 27.30 4.37 -29.49
N LYS A 14 28.21 3.70 -30.21
CA LYS A 14 28.39 3.90 -31.65
C LYS A 14 27.30 3.14 -32.40
N ILE A 15 26.27 3.84 -32.84
CA ILE A 15 25.27 3.30 -33.76
C ILE A 15 25.69 3.71 -35.17
N HIS A 16 25.86 2.74 -36.07
CA HIS A 16 26.19 2.99 -37.46
C HIS A 16 24.88 3.29 -38.22
N GLY A 17 24.53 4.57 -38.30
CA GLY A 17 23.39 5.07 -39.07
C GLY A 17 23.80 6.35 -39.80
N GLY A 18 23.44 6.44 -41.08
CA GLY A 18 23.91 7.44 -42.04
C GLY A 18 23.71 8.92 -41.64
N ALA A 19 24.43 9.78 -42.36
CA ALA A 19 24.49 11.22 -42.16
C ALA A 19 23.09 11.86 -42.14
N GLY A 20 22.74 12.50 -41.02
CA GLY A 20 21.56 13.38 -40.93
C GLY A 20 20.73 13.29 -39.66
N GLY A 21 20.97 12.34 -38.75
CA GLY A 21 20.25 12.28 -37.47
C GLY A 21 20.94 13.10 -36.39
N GLU A 22 20.26 14.08 -35.79
CA GLU A 22 20.69 14.69 -34.53
C GLU A 22 20.82 13.59 -33.47
N GLN A 23 22.05 13.29 -33.07
CA GLN A 23 22.32 12.30 -32.03
C GLN A 23 22.26 12.98 -30.67
N SER A 24 21.24 12.64 -29.87
CA SER A 24 21.19 13.08 -28.48
C SER A 24 22.45 12.61 -27.73
N PRO A 25 23.20 13.51 -27.08
CA PRO A 25 24.35 13.12 -26.26
C PRO A 25 23.91 12.41 -24.96
N TYR A 26 22.61 12.45 -24.64
CA TYR A 26 22.03 11.81 -23.48
C TYR A 26 21.68 10.36 -23.78
N ARG A 27 22.07 9.49 -22.85
CA ARG A 27 21.64 8.09 -22.85
C ARG A 27 20.34 7.97 -22.08
N PRO A 28 19.30 7.32 -22.63
CA PRO A 28 18.12 6.96 -21.85
C PRO A 28 18.55 6.18 -20.61
N GLN A 29 18.23 6.71 -19.44
CA GLN A 29 18.39 6.00 -18.18
C GLN A 29 17.02 5.48 -17.77
N ALA A 30 16.93 4.18 -17.53
CA ALA A 30 15.76 3.61 -16.87
C ALA A 30 15.77 4.11 -15.42
N VAL A 31 14.86 5.04 -15.11
CA VAL A 31 14.65 5.53 -13.76
C VAL A 31 13.44 4.80 -13.21
N GLU A 32 13.64 4.11 -12.09
CA GLU A 32 12.52 3.51 -11.36
C GLU A 32 11.62 4.63 -10.83
N LYS A 33 10.32 4.53 -11.14
CA LYS A 33 9.32 5.48 -10.69
C LYS A 33 8.20 4.73 -10.01
N PHE A 34 7.78 5.23 -8.85
CA PHE A 34 6.56 4.75 -8.22
C PHE A 34 5.35 5.05 -9.11
N PRO A 35 4.38 4.12 -9.19
CA PRO A 35 3.07 4.43 -9.74
C PRO A 35 2.49 5.66 -9.04
N PRO A 36 1.81 6.57 -9.77
CA PRO A 36 1.31 7.81 -9.19
C PRO A 36 0.32 7.57 -8.04
N CYS A 37 -0.45 6.48 -8.11
CA CYS A 37 -1.37 6.08 -7.04
C CYS A 37 -0.65 5.74 -5.72
N ILE A 38 0.46 5.01 -5.78
CA ILE A 38 1.28 4.69 -4.59
C ILE A 38 1.92 5.97 -4.06
N LYS A 39 2.48 6.81 -4.94
CA LYS A 39 3.12 8.07 -4.56
C LYS A 39 2.17 9.02 -3.83
N ALA A 40 0.89 9.05 -4.23
CA ALA A 40 -0.11 9.92 -3.63
C ALA A 40 -0.80 9.32 -2.40
N CYS A 41 -0.65 8.02 -2.14
CA CYS A 41 -1.23 7.37 -0.97
C CYS A 41 -0.41 7.68 0.30
N PRO A 42 -0.99 8.34 1.32
CA PRO A 42 -0.26 8.64 2.56
C PRO A 42 0.14 7.39 3.35
N SER A 43 -0.66 6.32 3.26
CA SER A 43 -0.38 5.04 3.91
C SER A 43 0.71 4.24 3.17
N GLY A 44 1.06 4.62 1.94
CA GLY A 44 2.00 3.87 1.12
C GLY A 44 1.47 2.54 0.59
N ASN A 45 0.15 2.41 0.42
CA ASN A 45 -0.48 1.17 -0.05
C ASN A 45 0.09 0.74 -1.40
N ASP A 46 0.37 -0.56 -1.56
CA ASP A 46 0.77 -1.13 -2.85
C ASP A 46 -0.45 -1.40 -3.75
N ILE A 47 -1.06 -0.30 -4.19
CA ILE A 47 -2.29 -0.27 -4.98
C ILE A 47 -2.17 -1.09 -6.26
N ARG A 48 -0.99 -1.03 -6.88
CA ARG A 48 -0.75 -1.75 -8.12
C ARG A 48 -0.76 -3.26 -7.89
N SER A 49 -0.12 -3.74 -6.82
CA SER A 49 0.01 -5.18 -6.57
C SER A 49 -1.32 -5.84 -6.26
N TRP A 50 -2.17 -5.25 -5.40
CA TRP A 50 -3.49 -5.84 -5.14
C TRP A 50 -4.44 -5.74 -6.34
N LEU A 51 -4.38 -4.66 -7.14
CA LEU A 51 -5.16 -4.57 -8.40
C LEU A 51 -4.73 -5.66 -9.40
N ILE A 52 -3.42 -5.84 -9.57
CA ILE A 52 -2.87 -6.85 -10.48
C ILE A 52 -3.22 -8.26 -10.02
N THR A 53 -3.21 -8.51 -8.71
CA THR A 53 -3.56 -9.84 -8.14
C THR A 53 -4.95 -10.27 -8.57
N ILE A 54 -5.93 -9.36 -8.53
CA ILE A 54 -7.29 -9.65 -9.03
C ILE A 54 -7.31 -9.71 -10.57
N ALA A 55 -6.77 -8.69 -11.24
CA ALA A 55 -6.86 -8.56 -12.69
C ALA A 55 -6.13 -9.70 -13.45
N GLN A 56 -5.15 -10.35 -12.82
CA GLN A 56 -4.36 -11.43 -13.39
C GLN A 56 -4.60 -12.78 -12.70
N ARG A 57 -5.67 -12.92 -11.90
CA ARG A 57 -5.93 -14.14 -11.10
C ARG A 57 -5.85 -15.43 -11.92
N GLU A 58 -6.35 -15.45 -13.15
CA GLU A 58 -6.32 -16.62 -14.04
C GLU A 58 -4.89 -17.04 -14.41
N LYS A 59 -4.03 -16.05 -14.70
CA LYS A 59 -2.61 -16.30 -14.98
C LYS A 59 -1.85 -16.76 -13.74
N LEU A 60 -2.30 -16.33 -12.57
CA LEU A 60 -1.76 -16.75 -11.28
C LEU A 60 -2.34 -18.09 -10.79
N GLY A 61 -3.32 -18.66 -11.50
CA GLY A 61 -4.00 -19.89 -11.10
C GLY A 61 -4.87 -19.75 -9.85
N LEU A 62 -5.32 -18.53 -9.54
CA LEU A 62 -6.11 -18.23 -8.34
C LEU A 62 -7.62 -18.20 -8.66
N SER A 63 -8.41 -18.81 -7.78
CA SER A 63 -9.84 -18.53 -7.70
C SER A 63 -10.09 -17.07 -7.35
N ILE A 64 -11.34 -16.61 -7.49
CA ILE A 64 -11.68 -15.23 -7.13
C ILE A 64 -11.44 -14.97 -5.63
N ASP A 65 -11.83 -15.91 -4.78
CA ASP A 65 -11.72 -15.77 -3.33
C ASP A 65 -10.25 -15.75 -2.87
N GLU A 66 -9.42 -16.64 -3.40
CA GLU A 66 -7.97 -16.64 -3.11
C GLU A 66 -7.29 -15.35 -3.58
N ALA A 67 -7.71 -14.82 -4.73
CA ALA A 67 -7.19 -13.55 -5.23
C ALA A 67 -7.60 -12.38 -4.32
N CYS A 68 -8.85 -12.38 -3.83
CA CYS A 68 -9.36 -11.38 -2.87
C CYS A 68 -8.64 -11.46 -1.52
N GLU A 69 -8.45 -12.65 -0.97
CA GLU A 69 -7.68 -12.85 0.26
C GLU A 69 -6.25 -12.35 0.10
N LYS A 70 -5.58 -12.70 -1.01
CA LYS A 70 -4.23 -12.24 -1.30
C LYS A 70 -4.14 -10.71 -1.47
N ALA A 71 -5.10 -10.11 -2.16
CA ALA A 71 -5.20 -8.66 -2.31
C ALA A 71 -5.37 -7.97 -0.96
N TRP A 72 -6.25 -8.51 -0.10
CA TRP A 72 -6.47 -8.02 1.26
C TRP A 72 -5.21 -8.13 2.12
N LEU A 73 -4.46 -9.24 2.04
CA LEU A 73 -3.20 -9.41 2.77
C LEU A 73 -2.15 -8.35 2.35
N ILE A 74 -2.02 -8.08 1.05
CA ILE A 74 -1.13 -7.02 0.54
C ILE A 74 -1.54 -5.65 1.09
N GLU A 75 -2.83 -5.36 1.12
CA GLU A 75 -3.35 -4.10 1.64
C GLU A 75 -3.07 -3.94 3.15
N MET A 76 -3.32 -5.01 3.90
CA MET A 76 -3.10 -5.07 5.36
C MET A 76 -1.65 -4.82 5.77
N GLU A 77 -0.67 -4.98 4.88
CA GLU A 77 0.73 -4.65 5.20
C GLU A 77 0.90 -3.20 5.66
N THR A 78 0.17 -2.28 5.04
CA THR A 78 0.30 -0.83 5.25
C THR A 78 -0.97 -0.22 5.86
N ASN A 79 -2.14 -0.78 5.54
CA ASN A 79 -3.43 -0.28 6.00
C ASN A 79 -4.12 -1.28 6.96
N PRO A 80 -4.18 -1.02 8.27
CA PRO A 80 -4.83 -1.91 9.23
C PRO A 80 -6.37 -1.88 9.18
N MET A 81 -6.97 -0.96 8.43
CA MET A 81 -8.42 -0.70 8.46
C MET A 81 -8.98 -0.50 7.03
N PRO A 82 -8.84 -1.49 6.13
CA PRO A 82 -9.25 -1.39 4.73
C PRO A 82 -10.74 -1.03 4.57
N SER A 83 -11.63 -1.67 5.33
CA SER A 83 -13.08 -1.41 5.27
C SER A 83 -13.44 0.04 5.66
N ILE A 84 -12.66 0.65 6.55
CA ILE A 84 -12.87 2.04 6.98
C ILE A 84 -12.26 2.99 5.96
N MET A 85 -11.01 2.78 5.54
CA MET A 85 -10.34 3.64 4.56
C MET A 85 -11.10 3.68 3.23
N GLY A 86 -11.62 2.53 2.78
CA GLY A 86 -12.51 2.45 1.60
C GLY A 86 -13.81 3.27 1.69
N ARG A 87 -14.15 3.83 2.86
CA ARG A 87 -15.36 4.66 3.06
C ARG A 87 -15.04 6.12 3.35
N VAL A 88 -13.96 6.39 4.09
CA VAL A 88 -13.68 7.74 4.63
C VAL A 88 -12.48 8.42 3.96
N CYS A 89 -11.67 7.68 3.20
CA CYS A 89 -10.51 8.23 2.53
C CYS A 89 -10.93 9.22 1.42
N PRO A 90 -10.31 10.41 1.33
CA PRO A 90 -10.56 11.34 0.23
C PRO A 90 -9.86 10.93 -1.08
N HIS A 91 -9.37 9.68 -1.16
CA HIS A 91 -8.83 9.03 -2.36
C HIS A 91 -7.87 9.88 -3.22
N PRO A 92 -6.81 10.48 -2.63
CA PRO A 92 -5.82 11.27 -3.38
C PRO A 92 -5.06 10.42 -4.42
N CYS A 93 -5.04 9.10 -4.24
CA CYS A 93 -4.48 8.13 -5.17
C CYS A 93 -5.17 8.11 -6.55
N GLU A 94 -6.42 8.60 -6.64
CA GLU A 94 -7.18 8.62 -7.89
C GLU A 94 -6.92 9.89 -8.72
N VAL A 95 -6.55 11.00 -8.08
CA VAL A 95 -6.33 12.31 -8.72
C VAL A 95 -5.23 12.25 -9.79
N GLY A 96 -4.12 11.57 -9.49
CA GLY A 96 -2.98 11.42 -10.40
C GLY A 96 -3.02 10.14 -11.24
N CYS A 97 -4.16 9.46 -11.35
CA CYS A 97 -4.23 8.16 -12.02
C CYS A 97 -3.86 8.27 -13.50
N ASN A 98 -2.98 7.39 -14.00
CA ASN A 98 -2.57 7.37 -15.42
C ASN A 98 -3.74 7.15 -16.40
N ARG A 99 -4.88 6.65 -15.92
CA ARG A 99 -6.08 6.41 -16.74
C ARG A 99 -7.05 7.58 -16.77
N TYR A 100 -6.85 8.59 -15.92
CA TYR A 100 -7.77 9.71 -15.75
C TYR A 100 -8.21 10.32 -17.08
N GLU A 101 -7.24 10.68 -17.92
CA GLU A 101 -7.45 11.28 -19.25
C GLU A 101 -7.99 10.32 -20.31
N LYS A 102 -8.02 9.01 -20.03
CA LYS A 102 -8.48 7.98 -20.98
C LYS A 102 -9.94 7.63 -20.76
N ASP A 103 -10.27 7.16 -19.56
CA ASP A 103 -11.60 6.65 -19.22
C ASP A 103 -11.94 6.90 -17.73
N GLY A 104 -11.27 7.89 -17.12
CA GLY A 104 -11.40 8.20 -15.70
C GLY A 104 -10.39 7.46 -14.82
N ALA A 105 -10.32 7.84 -13.55
CA ALA A 105 -9.49 7.15 -12.59
C ALA A 105 -10.00 5.71 -12.37
N VAL A 106 -9.08 4.80 -12.05
CA VAL A 106 -9.48 3.53 -11.44
C VAL A 106 -10.15 3.85 -10.10
N ALA A 107 -11.32 3.26 -9.84
CA ALA A 107 -12.06 3.40 -8.59
C ALA A 107 -11.36 2.62 -7.45
N ILE A 108 -10.15 3.04 -7.11
CA ILE A 108 -9.26 2.46 -6.10
C ILE A 108 -9.99 2.38 -4.76
N ASN A 109 -10.68 3.44 -4.35
CA ASN A 109 -11.38 3.49 -3.07
C ASN A 109 -12.54 2.49 -2.97
N SER A 110 -13.26 2.28 -4.07
CA SER A 110 -14.34 1.27 -4.11
C SER A 110 -13.81 -0.15 -4.02
N VAL A 111 -12.65 -0.41 -4.64
CA VAL A 111 -12.00 -1.72 -4.55
C VAL A 111 -11.41 -1.96 -3.15
N GLU A 112 -10.80 -0.93 -2.54
CA GLU A 112 -10.32 -0.94 -1.15
C GLU A 112 -11.45 -1.30 -0.17
N ARG A 113 -12.62 -0.65 -0.36
CA ARG A 113 -13.84 -0.95 0.40
C ARG A 113 -14.24 -2.41 0.26
N PHE A 114 -14.26 -2.92 -0.97
CA PHE A 114 -14.66 -4.30 -1.25
C PHE A 114 -13.74 -5.30 -0.55
N PHE A 115 -12.41 -5.15 -0.63
CA PHE A 115 -11.51 -6.07 0.08
C PHE A 115 -11.65 -5.98 1.59
N GLY A 116 -11.82 -4.77 2.12
CA GLY A 116 -12.07 -4.58 3.53
C GLY A 116 -13.32 -5.32 4.02
N ASP A 117 -14.40 -5.23 3.27
CA ASP A 117 -15.66 -5.90 3.58
C ASP A 117 -15.53 -7.43 3.41
N PHE A 118 -14.90 -7.87 2.32
CA PHE A 118 -14.57 -9.28 2.08
C PHE A 118 -13.80 -9.90 3.24
N GLY A 119 -12.77 -9.21 3.75
CA GLY A 119 -11.97 -9.70 4.88
C GLY A 119 -12.76 -9.84 6.18
N ILE A 120 -13.75 -8.97 6.41
CA ILE A 120 -14.66 -9.06 7.57
C ILE A 120 -15.62 -10.25 7.39
N GLU A 121 -16.25 -10.36 6.23
CA GLU A 121 -17.24 -11.42 5.93
C GLU A 121 -16.63 -12.82 5.98
N HIS A 122 -15.38 -12.98 5.52
CA HIS A 122 -14.66 -14.24 5.52
C HIS A 122 -13.86 -14.49 6.80
N GLY A 123 -13.90 -13.56 7.77
CA GLY A 123 -13.22 -13.70 9.05
C GLY A 123 -11.69 -13.78 8.95
N LEU A 124 -11.11 -13.15 7.93
CA LEU A 124 -9.67 -13.17 7.68
C LEU A 124 -8.90 -12.61 8.88
N LYS A 125 -7.73 -13.19 9.14
CA LYS A 125 -6.88 -12.80 10.26
C LYS A 125 -5.74 -11.93 9.77
N ALA A 126 -5.47 -10.86 10.52
CA ALA A 126 -4.32 -10.01 10.26
C ALA A 126 -3.03 -10.84 10.27
N PRO A 127 -2.13 -10.65 9.28
CA PRO A 127 -0.91 -11.44 9.19
C PRO A 127 0.04 -11.11 10.35
N THR A 128 0.63 -12.11 10.99
CA THR A 128 1.76 -11.90 11.90
C THR A 128 3.08 -11.86 11.13
N LEU A 129 4.07 -11.17 11.67
CA LEU A 129 5.41 -11.09 11.12
C LEU A 129 6.34 -11.95 11.99
N ASP A 130 7.07 -12.85 11.34
CA ASP A 130 8.14 -13.60 11.99
C ASP A 130 9.40 -12.74 12.05
N VAL A 131 9.52 -11.97 13.13
CA VAL A 131 10.67 -11.07 13.40
C VAL A 131 11.45 -11.49 14.64
N GLY A 132 11.32 -12.75 15.07
CA GLY A 132 11.99 -13.30 16.26
C GLY A 132 11.30 -13.04 17.60
N GLY A 133 10.01 -12.67 17.58
CA GLY A 133 9.17 -12.59 18.78
C GLY A 133 8.58 -13.96 19.20
N PRO A 134 7.80 -14.04 20.30
CA PRO A 134 7.24 -12.94 21.10
C PRO A 134 8.28 -12.20 21.96
N PHE A 135 7.99 -10.94 22.24
CA PHE A 135 8.84 -10.05 23.06
C PHE A 135 8.22 -9.83 24.45
N ASP A 136 9.05 -9.72 25.49
CA ASP A 136 8.61 -9.55 26.88
C ASP A 136 8.27 -8.10 27.23
N GLU A 137 8.67 -7.15 26.39
CA GLU A 137 8.40 -5.73 26.53
C GLU A 137 6.89 -5.45 26.54
N LYS A 138 6.46 -4.66 27.53
CA LYS A 138 5.08 -4.21 27.67
C LYS A 138 4.94 -2.83 27.08
N ILE A 139 4.09 -2.69 26.06
CA ILE A 139 3.87 -1.42 25.39
C ILE A 139 2.49 -0.87 25.75
N ALA A 140 2.44 0.38 26.20
CA ALA A 140 1.21 1.12 26.44
C ALA A 140 0.94 2.09 25.30
N VAL A 141 -0.28 2.08 24.75
CA VAL A 141 -0.78 3.04 23.76
C VAL A 141 -1.92 3.83 24.40
N VAL A 142 -1.78 5.15 24.49
CA VAL A 142 -2.82 6.03 25.03
C VAL A 142 -3.68 6.57 23.89
N GLY A 143 -4.98 6.26 23.93
CA GLY A 143 -5.97 6.56 22.90
C GLY A 143 -6.20 5.40 21.94
N SER A 144 -7.47 5.11 21.65
CA SER A 144 -7.91 4.03 20.76
C SER A 144 -8.56 4.53 19.46
N GLY A 145 -8.14 5.72 19.03
CA GLY A 145 -8.46 6.26 17.70
C GLY A 145 -7.67 5.57 16.57
N PRO A 146 -7.79 6.06 15.32
CA PRO A 146 -7.14 5.46 14.15
C PRO A 146 -5.62 5.33 14.30
N SER A 147 -4.96 6.35 14.87
CA SER A 147 -3.50 6.33 15.10
C SER A 147 -3.09 5.29 16.14
N GLY A 148 -3.81 5.22 17.27
CA GLY A 148 -3.55 4.25 18.33
C GLY A 148 -3.78 2.81 17.86
N LEU A 149 -4.87 2.56 17.13
CA LEU A 149 -5.16 1.26 16.54
C LEU A 149 -4.10 0.85 15.51
N SER A 150 -3.66 1.77 14.64
CA SER A 150 -2.60 1.50 13.67
C SER A 150 -1.27 1.16 14.34
N CYS A 151 -0.88 1.93 15.36
CA CYS A 151 0.32 1.66 16.15
C CYS A 151 0.25 0.29 16.84
N ALA A 152 -0.85 0.00 17.54
CA ALA A 152 -1.07 -1.26 18.23
C ALA A 152 -1.06 -2.44 17.25
N TYR A 153 -1.69 -2.31 16.09
CA TYR A 153 -1.68 -3.31 15.02
C TYR A 153 -0.26 -3.63 14.56
N GLN A 154 0.52 -2.61 14.20
CA GLN A 154 1.88 -2.81 13.69
C GLN A 154 2.79 -3.46 14.75
N LEU A 155 2.66 -3.08 16.02
CA LEU A 155 3.42 -3.67 17.11
C LEU A 155 2.97 -5.12 17.42
N ALA A 156 1.67 -5.37 17.48
CA ALA A 156 1.12 -6.70 17.74
C ALA A 156 1.53 -7.71 16.65
N ARG A 157 1.53 -7.29 15.37
CA ARG A 157 2.02 -8.13 14.27
C ARG A 157 3.48 -8.50 14.39
N ARG A 158 4.30 -7.69 15.05
CA ARG A 158 5.72 -7.95 15.32
C ARG A 158 5.95 -8.78 16.60
N GLY A 159 4.90 -9.20 17.29
CA GLY A 159 5.02 -10.04 18.49
C GLY A 159 5.13 -9.29 19.82
N TYR A 160 4.87 -7.98 19.85
CA TYR A 160 4.82 -7.21 21.09
C TYR A 160 3.45 -7.31 21.79
N ARG A 161 3.46 -7.34 23.12
CA ARG A 161 2.24 -7.23 23.92
C ARG A 161 1.87 -5.77 24.12
N VAL A 162 0.80 -5.33 23.46
CA VAL A 162 0.30 -3.96 23.53
C VAL A 162 -0.95 -3.87 24.40
N THR A 163 -1.00 -2.89 25.30
CA THR A 163 -2.20 -2.52 26.05
C THR A 163 -2.62 -1.11 25.66
N MET A 164 -3.88 -0.96 25.25
CA MET A 164 -4.45 0.32 24.88
C MET A 164 -5.27 0.89 26.03
N PHE A 165 -5.09 2.18 26.32
CA PHE A 165 -5.87 2.92 27.31
C PHE A 165 -6.78 3.92 26.61
N GLU A 166 -8.08 3.83 26.85
CA GLU A 166 -9.09 4.70 26.25
C GLU A 166 -9.93 5.37 27.34
N SER A 167 -10.18 6.66 27.17
CA SER A 167 -11.03 7.47 28.03
C SER A 167 -12.53 7.26 27.78
N LEU A 168 -12.91 6.99 26.54
CA LEU A 168 -14.29 6.80 26.10
C LEU A 168 -14.78 5.35 26.32
N PRO A 169 -16.11 5.12 26.41
CA PRO A 169 -16.65 3.80 26.71
C PRO A 169 -16.36 2.70 25.67
N LYS A 170 -16.07 3.07 24.42
CA LYS A 170 -15.79 2.13 23.32
C LYS A 170 -14.61 2.60 22.49
N VAL A 171 -13.88 1.64 21.94
CA VAL A 171 -12.73 1.92 21.07
C VAL A 171 -13.16 2.50 19.72
N GLY A 172 -12.25 3.24 19.07
CA GLY A 172 -12.41 3.75 17.70
C GLY A 172 -12.21 5.26 17.56
N GLY A 173 -12.24 6.02 18.66
CA GLY A 173 -12.09 7.48 18.64
C GLY A 173 -13.05 8.14 17.63
N MET A 174 -12.55 9.05 16.80
CA MET A 174 -13.38 9.75 15.80
C MET A 174 -14.02 8.83 14.76
N LEU A 175 -13.47 7.63 14.50
CA LEU A 175 -14.10 6.65 13.62
C LEU A 175 -15.43 6.14 14.17
N ARG A 176 -15.63 6.23 15.50
CA ARG A 176 -16.85 5.81 16.18
C ARG A 176 -17.73 6.97 16.59
N TYR A 177 -17.13 8.07 17.04
CA TYR A 177 -17.83 9.17 17.70
C TYR A 177 -17.96 10.43 16.84
N GLY A 178 -17.25 10.52 15.71
CA GLY A 178 -17.23 11.72 14.86
C GLY A 178 -17.82 11.51 13.48
N ILE A 179 -17.48 10.39 12.82
CA ILE A 179 -17.92 10.09 11.45
C ILE A 179 -19.35 9.52 11.49
N PRO A 180 -20.32 10.14 10.78
CA PRO A 180 -21.71 9.69 10.75
C PRO A 180 -21.92 8.39 9.95
#